data_AF-S4N033-F1
#
_entry.id   AF-S4N033-F1
#
_cell.length_a   1.000
_cell.length_b   1.000
_cell.length_c   1.000
_cell.angle_alpha   90.00
_cell.angle_beta   90.00
_cell.angle_gamma   90.00
#
_symmetry.space_group_name_H-M   'P 1'
#
loop_
_entity.id
_entity.type
_entity.pdbx_description
1 polymer ?
#
loop_
_entity_poly.entity_id
_entity_poly.type
_entity_poly.pdbx_seq_one_letter_code
_entity_poly.pdbx_strand_id
1 'polypeptide(L)' 'MLKCLFTGVPVDHVADLPRRARGDGELARMLGDYAAERTAAGRTVPEDLYRVLDLTESVPPPPARTPHGKES' A
#
# COMPACT_ATOMS: atom_id res chain seq x y z
N MET A 1 -2.14 6.14 5.60
CA MET A 1 -0.72 5.78 5.37
C MET A 1 0.04 6.91 4.72
N LEU A 2 -0.49 7.52 3.65
CA LEU A 2 0.14 8.66 2.97
C LEU A 2 0.60 9.78 3.91
N LYS A 3 -0.21 10.11 4.94
CA LYS A 3 0.17 11.10 5.97
C LYS A 3 1.50 10.76 6.66
N CYS A 4 1.74 9.49 6.99
CA CYS A 4 2.99 9.06 7.65
C CYS A 4 4.21 9.38 6.77
N LEU A 5 4.12 9.07 5.47
CA LEU A 5 5.17 9.38 4.50
C LEU A 5 5.39 10.90 4.36
N PHE A 6 4.29 11.67 4.33
CA PHE A 6 4.36 13.13 4.25
C PHE A 6 5.01 13.76 5.49
N THR A 7 4.78 13.19 6.68
CA THR A 7 5.31 13.68 7.95
C THR A 7 6.64 13.03 8.36
N GLY A 8 7.21 12.15 7.54
CA GLY A 8 8.45 11.43 7.87
C GLY A 8 8.31 10.45 9.03
N VAL A 9 7.09 9.97 9.30
CA VAL A 9 6.83 8.94 10.33
C VAL A 9 7.06 7.56 9.70
N PRO A 10 7.86 6.69 10.33
CA PRO A 10 8.08 5.33 9.82
C PRO A 10 6.76 4.58 9.65
N VAL A 11 6.53 4.01 8.47
CA VAL A 11 5.29 3.30 8.17
C VAL A 11 5.20 1.96 8.91
N ASP A 12 6.33 1.42 9.38
CA ASP A 12 6.42 0.17 10.13
C ASP A 12 5.67 0.20 11.48
N HIS A 13 5.37 1.39 12.00
CA HIS A 13 4.55 1.56 13.20
C HIS A 13 3.04 1.50 12.92
N VAL A 14 2.62 1.45 11.65
CA VAL A 14 1.21 1.34 11.28
C VAL A 14 0.75 -0.10 11.48
N ALA A 15 -0.10 -0.33 12.47
CA ALA A 15 -0.67 -1.66 12.72
C ALA A 15 -1.38 -2.22 11.48
N ASP A 16 -1.15 -3.51 11.20
CA ASP A 16 -1.68 -4.24 10.04
C ASP A 16 -1.39 -3.56 8.68
N LEU A 17 -0.25 -2.89 8.55
CA LEU A 17 0.15 -2.21 7.31
C LEU A 17 -0.09 -3.06 6.04
N PRO A 18 0.36 -4.34 5.97
CA PRO A 18 0.11 -5.17 4.78
C PRO A 18 -1.37 -5.36 4.48
N ARG A 19 -2.21 -5.60 5.49
CA ARG A 19 -3.66 -5.82 5.30
C ARG A 19 -4.36 -4.55 4.80
N ARG A 20 -3.96 -3.40 5.33
CA ARG A 20 -4.59 -2.11 5.07
C ARG A 20 -4.18 -1.49 3.72
N ALA A 21 -2.96 -1.75 3.25
CA ALA A 21 -2.48 -1.27 1.95
C ALA A 21 -2.93 -2.16 0.78
N ARG A 22 -3.24 -3.43 1.05
CA ARG A 22 -3.42 -4.45 0.03
C ARG A 22 -4.52 -4.12 -0.99
N GLY A 23 -4.16 -4.12 -2.26
CA GLY A 23 -5.12 -3.90 -3.36
C GLY A 23 -5.73 -2.51 -3.38
N ASP A 24 -5.20 -1.56 -2.62
CA ASP A 24 -5.67 -0.18 -2.58
C ASP A 24 -5.11 0.60 -3.77
N GLY A 25 -5.83 0.55 -4.90
CA GLY A 25 -5.43 1.19 -6.15
C GLY A 25 -5.38 2.72 -6.08
N GLU A 26 -6.20 3.34 -5.23
CA GLU A 26 -6.14 4.79 -5.02
C GLU A 26 -4.89 5.16 -4.23
N LEU A 27 -4.55 4.39 -3.19
CA LEU A 27 -3.29 4.58 -2.48
C LEU A 27 -2.09 4.39 -3.41
N ALA A 28 -2.09 3.38 -4.28
CA ALA A 28 -1.03 3.17 -5.27
C ALA A 28 -0.84 4.40 -6.17
N ARG A 29 -1.94 4.94 -6.71
CA ARG A 29 -1.93 6.15 -7.54
C ARG A 29 -1.34 7.35 -6.77
N MET A 30 -1.82 7.61 -5.57
CA MET A 30 -1.36 8.74 -4.75
C MET A 30 0.13 8.64 -4.40
N LEU A 31 0.65 7.42 -4.14
CA LEU A 31 2.06 7.20 -3.88
C LEU A 31 2.91 7.46 -5.13
N GLY A 32 2.43 7.05 -6.31
CA GLY A 32 3.05 7.34 -7.60
C GLY A 32 3.15 8.85 -7.87
N ASP A 33 2.04 9.57 -7.68
CA ASP A 33 1.99 11.03 -7.84
C ASP A 33 2.96 11.73 -6.86
N TYR A 34 2.98 11.31 -5.60
CA TYR A 34 3.90 11.87 -4.59
C TYR A 34 5.38 11.61 -4.93
N ALA A 35 5.72 10.42 -5.43
CA ALA A 35 7.09 10.13 -5.88
C ALA A 35 7.50 11.01 -7.07
N ALA A 36 6.60 11.21 -8.03
CA ALA A 36 6.83 12.08 -9.18
C ALA A 36 7.04 13.54 -8.74
N GLU A 37 6.21 14.06 -7.84
CA GLU A 37 6.35 15.43 -7.29
C GLU A 37 7.69 15.64 -6.57
N ARG A 38 8.13 14.67 -5.77
CA ARG A 38 9.43 14.72 -5.06
C ARG A 38 10.58 14.74 -6.05
N THR A 39 10.53 13.84 -7.03
CA THR A 39 11.55 13.71 -8.08
C THR A 39 11.66 14.97 -8.93
N ALA A 40 10.52 15.51 -9.37
CA ALA A 40 10.45 16.77 -10.13
C ALA A 40 11.03 17.96 -9.34
N ALA A 41 10.89 17.95 -8.01
CA ALA A 41 11.47 18.95 -7.13
C ALA A 41 12.94 18.69 -6.75
N GLY A 42 13.60 17.68 -7.30
CA GLY A 42 14.98 17.30 -6.95
C GLY A 42 15.14 16.77 -5.53
N ARG A 43 14.04 16.29 -4.91
CA ARG A 43 14.04 15.77 -3.54
C ARG A 43 14.03 14.25 -3.55
N THR A 44 14.78 13.63 -2.65
CA THR A 44 14.81 12.18 -2.48
C THR A 44 13.42 11.63 -2.14
N VAL A 45 13.04 10.53 -2.79
CA VAL A 45 11.83 9.77 -2.48
C VAL A 45 12.13 8.84 -1.29
N PRO A 46 11.29 8.83 -0.24
CA PRO A 46 11.50 7.92 0.90
C PRO A 46 11.41 6.44 0.48
N GLU A 47 12.30 5.59 0.99
CA GLU A 47 12.30 4.15 0.69
C GLU A 47 10.98 3.47 1.12
N ASP A 48 10.45 3.87 2.27
CA ASP A 48 9.15 3.41 2.79
C ASP A 48 8.00 3.59 1.79
N LEU A 49 8.08 4.57 0.88
CA LEU A 49 7.09 4.75 -0.18
C LEU A 49 7.01 3.52 -1.07
N TYR A 50 8.16 3.02 -1.53
CA TYR A 50 8.22 1.87 -2.43
C TYR A 50 7.74 0.60 -1.74
N ARG A 51 8.02 0.45 -0.45
CA ARG A 51 7.48 -0.66 0.36
C ARG A 51 5.96 -0.64 0.40
N VAL A 52 5.33 0.52 0.61
CA VAL A 52 3.86 0.61 0.63
C VAL A 52 3.27 0.41 -0.76
N LEU A 53 3.94 0.89 -1.82
CA LEU A 53 3.50 0.69 -3.20
C LEU A 53 3.45 -0.80 -3.56
N ASP A 54 4.50 -1.57 -3.23
CA ASP A 54 4.53 -3.03 -3.44
C ASP A 54 3.38 -3.76 -2.72
N LEU A 55 3.04 -3.32 -1.50
CA LEU A 55 1.90 -3.85 -0.76
C LEU A 55 0.56 -3.53 -1.44
N THR A 56 0.43 -2.36 -2.08
CA THR A 56 -0.79 -1.99 -2.82
C THR A 56 -0.97 -2.81 -4.09
N GLU A 57 0.13 -3.15 -4.77
CA GLU A 57 0.13 -3.96 -5.99
C GLU A 57 -0.01 -5.48 -5.70
N SER A 58 0.27 -5.89 -4.47
CA SER A 58 0.13 -7.27 -3.99
C SER A 58 -1.34 -7.72 -3.89
N VAL A 59 -1.95 -8.02 -5.03
CA VAL A 59 -3.26 -8.69 -5.10
C VAL A 59 -3.11 -10.12 -4.57
N PRO A 60 -3.78 -10.51 -3.45
CA PRO A 60 -3.86 -11.92 -3.10
C PRO A 60 -4.72 -12.64 -4.14
N PRO A 61 -4.45 -13.91 -4.47
CA PRO A 61 -5.39 -14.71 -5.25
C PRO A 61 -6.76 -14.62 -4.57
N PRO A 62 -7.86 -14.51 -5.34
CA PRO A 62 -9.20 -14.48 -4.76
C PRO A 62 -9.33 -15.66 -3.79
N PRO A 63 -9.96 -15.47 -2.62
CA PRO A 63 -10.14 -16.59 -1.70
C PRO A 63 -10.81 -17.72 -2.49
N ALA A 64 -10.17 -18.89 -2.51
CA ALA A 64 -10.78 -20.07 -3.09
C ALA A 64 -12.16 -20.19 -2.44
N ARG A 65 -13.23 -19.99 -3.22
CA ARG A 65 -14.59 -20.22 -2.76
C ARG A 65 -14.66 -21.70 -2.44
N THR A 66 -14.35 -22.10 -1.21
CA THR A 66 -14.74 -23.41 -0.71
C THR A 66 -16.26 -23.45 -0.83
N PRO A 67 -16.83 -24.33 -1.68
CA PRO A 67 -18.27 -24.51 -1.68
C PRO A 67 -18.63 -25.02 -0.28
N HIS A 68 -19.35 -24.20 0.48
CA HIS A 68 -19.95 -24.63 1.74
C HIS A 68 -21.11 -25.57 1.39
N GLY A 69 -20.77 -26.80 1.02
CA GLY A 69 -21.67 -27.92 1.09
C GLY A 69 -21.51 -28.57 2.44
N LYS A 70 -22.55 -28.47 3.27
CA LYS A 70 -23.17 -29.59 4.02
C LYS A 70 -24.54 -29.12 4.53
N GLU A 71 -25.54 -29.51 3.75
CA GLU A 71 -26.78 -30.18 4.18
C GLU A 71 -27.03 -30.29 5.71
N SER A 72 -28.20 -29.81 6.15
CA SER A 72 -29.05 -30.41 7.19
C SER A 72 -30.48 -29.93 6.98
#